data_AF-A0A151BZM9-F1
#
_entry.id   AF-A0A151BZM9-F1
#
_cell.length_a   1.000
_cell.length_b   1.000
_cell.length_c   1.000
_cell.angle_alpha   90.00
_cell.angle_beta   90.00
_cell.angle_gamma   90.00
#
_symmetry.space_group_name_H-M   'P 1'
#
loop_
_entity.id
_entity.type
_entity.pdbx_description
1 polymer ?
#
loop_
_entity_poly.entity_id
_entity_poly.type
_entity_poly.pdbx_seq_one_letter_code
_entity_poly.pdbx_strand_id
1 'polypeptide(L)'
;MKTRSTFTLAAAALVMPMALAACGSSSSDSGSSAASPMATSSSSAPMTSESSSPMSSMGSSSMGSSSAANAMAPFGAGCAKVPASGKGSFSGMTSDPVATAASNNPLLSTLVTAVKKAGLVDTLNNAKALTVFAPTNDAFAKIPAADLNKLLADKAALTKVLTGHVIGEKLDPMAVVGDHKSLAGSMVKVTGAAPDLKVDGTASVVCGNVQTANATVYIVDTVLPGSMG
;
A
#
# COMPACT_ATOMS: atom_id res chain seq x y z
N MET A 1 32.13 -32.80 -12.16
CA MET A 1 32.93 -32.44 -10.96
C MET A 1 32.00 -31.68 -10.03
N LYS A 2 31.42 -32.30 -8.99
CA LYS A 2 31.98 -32.41 -7.61
C LYS A 2 32.24 -30.99 -7.07
N THR A 3 31.43 -30.44 -6.17
CA THR A 3 31.43 -30.83 -4.74
C THR A 3 30.15 -30.42 -4.00
N ARG A 4 29.62 -31.39 -3.25
CA ARG A 4 28.71 -31.21 -2.11
C ARG A 4 29.54 -30.99 -0.84
N SER A 5 29.13 -30.09 0.05
CA SER A 5 29.48 -30.04 1.50
C SER A 5 28.86 -28.78 2.10
N THR A 6 28.30 -28.70 3.31
CA THR A 6 28.13 -29.65 4.43
C THR A 6 27.16 -28.97 5.40
N PHE A 7 26.22 -29.76 5.94
CA PHE A 7 25.40 -29.43 7.11
C PHE A 7 26.27 -29.11 8.34
N THR A 8 25.90 -28.09 9.12
CA THR A 8 26.19 -28.05 10.56
C THR A 8 25.02 -27.43 11.32
N LEU A 9 24.57 -28.18 12.34
CA LEU A 9 23.59 -27.82 13.37
C LEU A 9 24.15 -26.74 14.31
N ALA A 10 23.28 -25.86 14.81
CA ALA A 10 23.33 -25.41 16.20
C ALA A 10 21.93 -24.97 16.66
N ALA A 11 21.35 -25.78 17.54
CA ALA A 11 20.14 -25.45 18.28
C ALA A 11 20.51 -24.59 19.49
N ALA A 12 19.74 -23.52 19.74
CA ALA A 12 19.70 -22.86 21.04
C ALA A 12 18.26 -22.37 21.27
N ALA A 13 17.49 -23.16 22.00
CA ALA A 13 16.19 -22.80 22.53
C ALA A 13 16.39 -21.97 23.81
N LEU A 14 15.86 -20.76 23.84
CA LEU A 14 15.77 -19.93 25.05
C LEU A 14 14.30 -19.84 25.46
N VAL A 15 13.92 -20.70 26.39
CA VAL A 15 12.65 -20.67 27.13
C VAL A 15 12.80 -19.67 28.27
N MET A 16 11.90 -18.70 28.35
CA MET A 16 11.81 -17.77 29.48
C MET A 16 10.35 -17.75 29.99
N PRO A 17 10.07 -18.23 31.22
CA PRO A 17 8.76 -18.14 31.85
C PRO A 17 8.69 -17.00 32.91
N MET A 18 7.47 -16.76 33.43
CA MET A 18 7.07 -15.88 34.56
C MET A 18 6.91 -14.37 34.25
N ALA A 19 5.91 -13.64 34.76
CA ALA A 19 4.96 -13.91 35.85
C ALA A 19 3.63 -13.14 35.64
N LEU A 20 2.55 -13.74 36.14
CA LEU A 20 1.25 -13.10 36.37
C LEU A 20 1.34 -12.12 37.55
N ALA A 21 0.88 -10.88 37.37
CA ALA A 21 0.46 -10.03 38.47
C ALA A 21 -1.08 -9.96 38.47
N ALA A 22 -1.66 -10.79 39.33
CA ALA A 22 -3.02 -10.65 39.80
C ALA A 22 -3.01 -9.69 41.00
N CYS A 23 -3.80 -8.63 40.94
CA CYS A 23 -4.35 -7.99 42.14
C CYS A 23 -5.73 -7.46 41.77
N GLY A 24 -6.75 -8.12 42.30
CA GLY A 24 -8.14 -7.72 42.20
C GLY A 24 -8.57 -6.87 43.38
N SER A 25 -9.64 -6.10 43.17
CA SER A 25 -10.62 -5.72 44.19
C SER A 25 -11.92 -5.43 43.42
N SER A 26 -12.89 -6.35 43.42
CA SER A 26 -14.14 -6.29 44.22
C SER A 26 -14.99 -5.05 43.83
N SER A 27 -16.23 -5.12 43.31
CA SER A 27 -17.32 -6.08 43.47
C SER A 27 -18.39 -5.91 42.37
N SER A 28 -19.16 -6.99 42.19
CA SER A 28 -20.47 -7.21 41.55
C SER A 28 -21.34 -6.01 41.09
N ASP A 29 -21.97 -6.12 39.91
CA ASP A 29 -23.35 -6.63 39.80
C ASP A 29 -23.88 -6.62 38.34
N SER A 30 -24.94 -7.41 38.17
CA SER A 30 -25.51 -7.93 36.92
C SER A 30 -26.40 -6.93 36.18
N GLY A 31 -26.57 -7.09 34.86
CA GLY A 31 -27.79 -6.63 34.18
C GLY A 31 -27.64 -6.04 32.77
N SER A 32 -27.95 -6.88 31.78
CA SER A 32 -28.84 -6.60 30.63
C SER A 32 -28.77 -5.27 29.88
N SER A 33 -28.53 -5.44 28.57
CA SER A 33 -29.37 -4.92 27.48
C SER A 33 -29.50 -3.43 27.25
N ALA A 34 -29.06 -3.07 26.05
CA ALA A 34 -29.78 -2.24 25.09
C ALA A 34 -29.86 -0.73 25.30
N ALA A 35 -30.01 -0.08 24.15
CA ALA A 35 -30.64 1.21 23.94
C ALA A 35 -29.76 2.47 24.16
N SER A 36 -29.35 3.05 23.03
CA SER A 36 -29.63 4.47 22.74
C SER A 36 -31.10 4.76 23.12
N PRO A 37 -31.49 5.91 23.71
CA PRO A 37 -31.62 7.15 22.91
C PRO A 37 -31.60 8.49 23.68
N MET A 38 -31.58 9.60 22.92
CA MET A 38 -32.17 10.94 23.20
C MET A 38 -31.65 11.71 24.44
N ALA A 39 -31.65 13.05 24.54
CA ALA A 39 -32.63 14.05 24.10
C ALA A 39 -31.97 15.46 24.22
N THR A 40 -32.16 16.37 23.27
CA THR A 40 -32.97 17.62 23.37
C THR A 40 -32.24 18.81 24.04
N SER A 41 -32.33 20.06 23.60
CA SER A 41 -33.54 20.86 23.32
C SER A 41 -33.15 22.11 22.50
N SER A 42 -33.89 22.46 21.43
CA SER A 42 -34.95 23.51 21.37
C SER A 42 -34.39 24.93 21.12
N SER A 43 -34.98 25.84 20.35
CA SER A 43 -36.21 25.89 19.54
C SER A 43 -36.14 27.14 18.65
N SER A 44 -36.98 27.16 17.60
CA SER A 44 -37.74 28.30 17.05
C SER A 44 -37.55 28.54 15.55
N ALA A 45 -38.62 28.27 14.80
CA ALA A 45 -38.96 28.85 13.49
C ALA A 45 -39.85 30.11 13.72
N PRO A 46 -40.12 30.98 12.72
CA PRO A 46 -40.96 30.63 11.56
C PRO A 46 -40.59 31.25 10.19
N MET A 47 -41.06 30.56 9.13
CA MET A 47 -41.63 30.96 7.83
C MET A 47 -41.53 32.44 7.33
N THR A 48 -41.14 32.69 6.07
CA THR A 48 -42.03 32.87 4.88
C THR A 48 -41.29 33.43 3.64
N SER A 49 -41.46 32.70 2.52
CA SER A 49 -41.72 33.06 1.10
C SER A 49 -41.15 34.28 0.35
N GLU A 50 -41.09 34.06 -0.98
CA GLU A 50 -40.90 34.97 -2.13
C GLU A 50 -39.45 35.34 -2.53
N SER A 51 -39.04 35.34 -3.80
CA SER A 51 -39.60 34.90 -5.08
C SER A 51 -38.49 35.10 -6.13
N SER A 52 -38.46 34.22 -7.14
CA SER A 52 -37.92 34.45 -8.50
C SER A 52 -36.39 34.39 -8.76
N SER A 53 -36.01 33.32 -9.47
CA SER A 53 -34.77 33.03 -10.22
C SER A 53 -34.47 34.05 -11.34
N PRO A 54 -33.42 33.87 -12.20
CA PRO A 54 -32.19 33.05 -12.14
C PRO A 54 -30.91 33.86 -12.50
N MET A 55 -29.70 33.29 -12.34
CA MET A 55 -28.56 33.35 -13.30
C MET A 55 -27.22 32.94 -12.64
N SER A 56 -26.66 31.86 -13.18
CA SER A 56 -25.23 31.54 -13.36
C SER A 56 -24.17 32.27 -12.52
N SER A 57 -23.54 31.54 -11.58
CA SER A 57 -22.14 31.79 -11.20
C SER A 57 -21.48 30.49 -10.77
N MET A 58 -20.64 29.97 -11.65
CA MET A 58 -19.59 28.98 -11.37
C MET A 58 -18.50 29.57 -10.47
N GLY A 59 -17.83 28.71 -9.68
CA GLY A 59 -16.53 28.96 -9.04
C GLY A 59 -16.62 29.46 -7.59
N SER A 60 -15.89 28.95 -6.60
CA SER A 60 -14.66 28.16 -6.65
C SER A 60 -14.52 27.30 -5.39
N SER A 61 -14.27 26.02 -5.63
CA SER A 61 -13.42 25.19 -4.79
C SER A 61 -12.17 25.96 -4.37
N SER A 62 -11.90 26.00 -3.06
CA SER A 62 -10.58 26.30 -2.52
C SER A 62 -9.64 25.13 -2.86
N MET A 63 -9.24 25.09 -4.13
CA MET A 63 -7.97 24.53 -4.57
C MET A 63 -7.04 25.74 -4.75
N GLY A 64 -5.90 25.77 -4.07
CA GLY A 64 -4.92 26.82 -4.32
C GLY A 64 -3.76 26.93 -3.34
N SER A 65 -2.77 26.05 -3.48
CA SER A 65 -1.31 26.37 -3.41
C SER A 65 -0.55 25.06 -3.62
N SER A 66 0.29 24.83 -4.63
CA SER A 66 1.01 25.75 -5.49
C SER A 66 1.29 25.10 -6.84
N SER A 67 1.06 25.86 -7.91
CA SER A 67 1.40 25.57 -9.29
C SER A 67 2.93 25.51 -9.47
N ALA A 68 3.47 24.35 -9.12
CA ALA A 68 4.82 23.80 -9.38
C ALA A 68 4.90 22.35 -8.83
N ALA A 69 3.94 21.95 -7.97
CA ALA A 69 3.79 20.60 -7.42
C ALA A 69 2.93 19.66 -8.30
N ASN A 70 2.39 20.13 -9.42
CA ASN A 70 1.39 19.40 -10.20
C ASN A 70 1.97 18.34 -11.16
N ALA A 71 3.29 18.17 -11.21
CA ALA A 71 3.95 17.00 -11.81
C ALA A 71 4.18 15.85 -10.80
N MET A 72 3.89 16.09 -9.51
CA MET A 72 4.24 15.19 -8.40
C MET A 72 3.01 14.64 -7.64
N ALA A 73 1.80 14.94 -8.10
CA ALA A 73 0.59 14.39 -7.50
C ALA A 73 0.38 12.93 -7.96
N PRO A 74 -0.12 12.05 -7.09
CA PRO A 74 -0.53 10.71 -7.47
C PRO A 74 -1.70 10.77 -8.46
N PHE A 75 -1.68 9.93 -9.49
CA PHE A 75 -2.69 9.93 -10.55
C PHE A 75 -3.29 8.53 -10.74
N GLY A 76 -4.52 8.48 -11.24
CA GLY A 76 -5.21 7.24 -11.61
C GLY A 76 -6.52 7.03 -10.83
N ALA A 77 -7.47 6.34 -11.45
CA ALA A 77 -8.79 6.11 -10.91
C ALA A 77 -8.78 5.27 -9.61
N GLY A 78 -7.75 4.45 -9.40
CA GLY A 78 -7.56 3.66 -8.19
C GLY A 78 -7.01 4.46 -7.00
N CYS A 79 -6.54 5.69 -7.20
CA CYS A 79 -6.10 6.54 -6.10
C CYS A 79 -7.25 6.89 -5.14
N ALA A 80 -8.51 6.85 -5.61
CA ALA A 80 -9.69 7.02 -4.78
C ALA A 80 -9.89 5.88 -3.75
N LYS A 81 -9.29 4.70 -3.99
CA LYS A 81 -9.32 3.59 -3.02
C LYS A 81 -8.32 3.78 -1.88
N VAL A 82 -7.30 4.61 -2.07
CA VAL A 82 -6.32 4.94 -1.02
C VAL A 82 -6.98 5.89 -0.03
N PRO A 83 -6.85 5.69 1.29
CA PRO A 83 -7.46 6.57 2.27
C PRO A 83 -6.97 8.01 2.09
N ALA A 84 -7.89 8.97 2.07
CA ALA A 84 -7.58 10.39 1.87
C ALA A 84 -6.90 11.04 3.10
N SER A 85 -7.03 10.45 4.29
CA SER A 85 -6.39 10.93 5.52
C SER A 85 -5.91 9.78 6.43
N GLY A 86 -4.84 10.01 7.19
CA GLY A 86 -4.20 9.02 8.07
C GLY A 86 -2.81 8.55 7.58
N LYS A 87 -2.21 7.61 8.31
CA LYS A 87 -0.87 7.08 8.00
C LYS A 87 -0.77 6.34 6.67
N GLY A 88 -1.88 5.80 6.16
CA GLY A 88 -1.97 5.13 4.86
C GLY A 88 -2.23 6.07 3.68
N SER A 89 -2.34 7.37 3.92
CA SER A 89 -2.60 8.38 2.88
C SER A 89 -1.32 8.87 2.22
N PHE A 90 -1.43 9.49 1.05
CA PHE A 90 -0.28 10.04 0.32
C PHE A 90 0.61 10.94 1.21
N SER A 91 0.03 11.79 2.05
CA SER A 91 0.79 12.63 3.00
C SER A 91 1.38 11.87 4.19
N GLY A 92 0.79 10.75 4.59
CA GLY A 92 1.35 9.91 5.66
C GLY A 92 2.49 9.04 5.15
N MET A 93 2.33 8.54 3.93
CA MET A 93 3.30 7.68 3.25
C MET A 93 4.61 8.41 2.93
N THR A 94 4.59 9.71 2.64
CA THR A 94 5.82 10.51 2.41
C THR A 94 6.74 10.61 3.63
N SER A 95 6.20 10.44 4.84
CA SER A 95 6.98 10.54 6.09
C SER A 95 7.50 9.18 6.56
N ASP A 96 6.93 8.08 6.06
CA ASP A 96 7.26 6.72 6.44
C ASP A 96 8.05 6.02 5.30
N PRO A 97 8.97 5.09 5.61
CA PRO A 97 9.66 4.33 4.58
C PRO A 97 8.70 3.35 3.88
N VAL A 98 9.03 2.93 2.67
CA VAL A 98 8.12 2.21 1.77
C VAL A 98 7.46 0.97 2.40
N ALA A 99 8.17 0.21 3.23
CA ALA A 99 7.60 -0.97 3.87
C ALA A 99 6.59 -0.60 4.98
N THR A 100 6.86 0.47 5.73
CA THR A 100 5.94 1.01 6.74
C THR A 100 4.74 1.67 6.06
N ALA A 101 4.96 2.48 5.03
CA ALA A 101 3.92 3.10 4.23
C ALA A 101 2.96 2.05 3.63
N ALA A 102 3.50 0.98 3.05
CA ALA A 102 2.69 -0.13 2.54
C ALA A 102 1.91 -0.85 3.67
N SER A 103 2.51 -1.00 4.85
CA SER A 103 1.86 -1.62 6.02
C SER A 103 0.67 -0.81 6.54
N ASN A 104 0.69 0.51 6.35
CA ASN A 104 -0.40 1.39 6.75
C ASN A 104 -1.57 1.40 5.75
N ASN A 105 -1.39 0.79 4.57
CA ASN A 105 -2.41 0.76 3.52
C ASN A 105 -3.14 -0.60 3.48
N PRO A 106 -4.46 -0.65 3.75
CA PRO A 106 -5.21 -1.90 3.78
C PRO A 106 -5.26 -2.61 2.42
N LEU A 107 -5.09 -1.87 1.31
CA LEU A 107 -5.07 -2.44 -0.05
C LEU A 107 -3.81 -3.24 -0.36
N LEU A 108 -2.74 -3.04 0.43
CA LEU A 108 -1.42 -3.63 0.22
C LEU A 108 -1.05 -4.63 1.32
N SER A 109 -1.98 -4.97 2.20
CA SER A 109 -1.77 -5.87 3.34
C SER A 109 -1.24 -7.26 2.94
N THR A 110 -1.69 -7.79 1.79
CA THR A 110 -1.18 -9.06 1.23
C THR A 110 0.29 -8.94 0.85
N LEU A 111 0.67 -7.86 0.17
CA LEU A 111 2.06 -7.58 -0.22
C LEU A 111 2.95 -7.42 1.00
N VAL A 112 2.50 -6.70 2.02
CA VAL A 112 3.24 -6.50 3.28
C VAL A 112 3.52 -7.84 3.96
N THR A 113 2.53 -8.74 3.95
CA THR A 113 2.70 -10.10 4.49
C THR A 113 3.76 -10.88 3.71
N ALA A 114 3.77 -10.76 2.38
CA ALA A 114 4.79 -11.35 1.53
C ALA A 114 6.19 -10.78 1.81
N VAL A 115 6.34 -9.46 1.87
CA VAL A 115 7.62 -8.77 2.15
C VAL A 115 8.16 -9.14 3.52
N LYS A 116 7.29 -9.24 4.54
CA LYS A 116 7.66 -9.71 5.88
C LYS A 116 8.11 -11.16 5.87
N LYS A 117 7.40 -12.06 5.17
CA LYS A 117 7.79 -13.47 5.03
C LYS A 117 9.12 -13.66 4.29
N ALA A 118 9.40 -12.81 3.30
CA ALA A 118 10.66 -12.78 2.56
C ALA A 118 11.81 -12.11 3.35
N GLY A 119 11.52 -11.39 4.43
CA GLY A 119 12.54 -10.65 5.19
C GLY A 119 13.12 -9.46 4.45
N LEU A 120 12.38 -8.87 3.51
CA LEU A 120 12.84 -7.75 2.69
C LEU A 120 12.50 -6.37 3.29
N VAL A 121 11.81 -6.33 4.43
CA VAL A 121 11.40 -5.07 5.09
C VAL A 121 12.62 -4.18 5.36
N ASP A 122 13.68 -4.75 5.96
CA ASP A 122 14.89 -4.01 6.28
C ASP A 122 15.62 -3.54 5.02
N THR A 123 15.71 -4.38 3.99
CA THR A 123 16.34 -4.04 2.71
C THR A 123 15.60 -2.88 2.02
N LEU A 124 14.27 -2.94 1.98
CA LEU A 124 13.44 -1.90 1.36
C LEU A 124 13.45 -0.60 2.17
N ASN A 125 13.60 -0.65 3.49
CA ASN A 125 13.70 0.54 4.34
C ASN A 125 15.09 1.20 4.25
N ASN A 126 16.16 0.42 4.07
CA ASN A 126 17.53 0.94 3.95
C ASN A 126 17.86 1.45 2.54
N ALA A 127 17.22 0.87 1.51
CA ALA A 127 17.39 1.33 0.14
C ALA A 127 16.80 2.72 -0.06
N LYS A 128 17.52 3.56 -0.81
CA LYS A 128 17.10 4.93 -1.15
C LYS A 128 16.80 5.02 -2.64
N ALA A 129 15.80 5.82 -2.98
CA ALA A 129 15.37 6.05 -4.36
C ALA A 129 14.97 4.75 -5.08
N LEU A 130 13.99 4.03 -4.51
CA LEU A 130 13.40 2.86 -5.16
C LEU A 130 12.11 3.23 -5.92
N THR A 131 11.76 2.42 -6.90
CA THR A 131 10.41 2.40 -7.47
C THR A 131 9.77 1.05 -7.20
N VAL A 132 8.61 1.03 -6.57
CA VAL A 132 7.91 -0.20 -6.16
C VAL A 132 6.58 -0.31 -6.88
N PHE A 133 6.41 -1.35 -7.68
CA PHE A 133 5.12 -1.72 -8.24
C PHE A 133 4.36 -2.59 -7.23
N ALA A 134 3.39 -1.98 -6.56
CA ALA A 134 2.62 -2.62 -5.50
C ALA A 134 1.28 -3.15 -6.03
N PRO A 135 1.14 -4.46 -6.28
CA PRO A 135 -0.16 -5.05 -6.57
C PRO A 135 -1.14 -4.88 -5.41
N THR A 136 -2.37 -4.51 -5.74
CA THR A 136 -3.50 -4.49 -4.79
C THR A 136 -3.92 -5.89 -4.37
N ASN A 137 -4.66 -6.00 -3.27
CA ASN A 137 -5.30 -7.26 -2.89
C ASN A 137 -6.19 -7.83 -4.02
N ASP A 138 -6.85 -6.96 -4.80
CA ASP A 138 -7.63 -7.35 -5.99
C ASP A 138 -6.74 -8.04 -7.05
N ALA A 139 -5.51 -7.55 -7.24
CA ALA A 139 -4.52 -8.15 -8.13
C ALA A 139 -4.11 -9.56 -7.67
N PHE A 140 -3.92 -9.75 -6.36
CA PHE A 140 -3.63 -11.06 -5.79
C PHE A 140 -4.83 -12.01 -5.88
N ALA A 141 -6.05 -11.49 -5.76
CA ALA A 141 -7.27 -12.27 -5.88
C ALA A 141 -7.51 -12.82 -7.31
N LYS A 142 -6.91 -12.19 -8.34
CA LYS A 142 -6.91 -12.73 -9.72
C LYS A 142 -6.04 -13.97 -9.88
N ILE A 143 -5.08 -14.20 -8.97
CA ILE A 143 -4.20 -15.37 -8.99
C ILE A 143 -4.88 -16.51 -8.22
N PRO A 144 -4.83 -17.75 -8.72
CA PRO A 144 -5.29 -18.91 -7.97
C PRO A 144 -4.62 -18.96 -6.59
N ALA A 145 -5.42 -19.14 -5.53
CA ALA A 145 -4.90 -19.24 -4.16
C ALA A 145 -3.85 -20.35 -4.00
N ALA A 146 -3.91 -21.40 -4.83
CA ALA A 146 -2.90 -22.45 -4.88
C ALA A 146 -1.52 -21.91 -5.27
N ASP A 147 -1.43 -21.08 -6.30
CA ASP A 147 -0.17 -20.50 -6.78
C ASP A 147 0.34 -19.41 -5.83
N LEU A 148 -0.57 -18.60 -5.28
CA LEU A 148 -0.24 -17.63 -4.25
C LEU A 148 0.35 -18.32 -3.01
N ASN A 149 -0.28 -19.40 -2.52
CA ASN A 149 0.24 -20.16 -1.39
C ASN A 149 1.58 -20.84 -1.69
N LYS A 150 1.77 -21.35 -2.92
CA LYS A 150 3.08 -21.88 -3.35
C LYS A 150 4.16 -20.81 -3.31
N LEU A 151 3.86 -19.61 -3.81
CA LEU A 151 4.77 -18.47 -3.75
C LEU A 151 5.04 -18.03 -2.31
N LEU A 152 4.04 -17.97 -1.43
CA LEU A 152 4.23 -17.61 -0.01
C LEU A 152 4.97 -18.68 0.79
N ALA A 153 4.88 -19.95 0.37
CA ALA A 153 5.60 -21.06 0.97
C ALA A 153 7.07 -21.08 0.53
N ASP A 154 7.36 -20.70 -0.72
CA ASP A 154 8.71 -20.62 -1.26
C ASP A 154 9.30 -19.21 -1.10
N LYS A 155 10.10 -19.02 -0.05
CA LYS A 155 10.80 -17.75 0.19
C LYS A 155 11.73 -17.33 -0.94
N ALA A 156 12.36 -18.27 -1.64
CA ALA A 156 13.31 -17.93 -2.71
C ALA A 156 12.55 -17.40 -3.93
N ALA A 157 11.45 -18.06 -4.31
CA ALA A 157 10.55 -17.57 -5.34
C ALA A 157 9.92 -16.23 -4.94
N LEU A 158 9.44 -16.11 -3.69
CA LEU A 158 8.85 -14.87 -3.18
C LEU A 158 9.82 -13.70 -3.24
N THR A 159 11.07 -13.93 -2.84
CA THR A 159 12.12 -12.89 -2.87
C THR A 159 12.38 -12.46 -4.30
N LYS A 160 12.49 -13.39 -5.27
CA LYS A 160 12.66 -13.06 -6.69
C LYS A 160 11.51 -12.24 -7.25
N VAL A 161 10.27 -12.62 -6.92
CA VAL A 161 9.08 -11.88 -7.38
C VAL A 161 9.07 -10.48 -6.78
N LEU A 162 9.32 -10.35 -5.48
CA LEU A 162 9.35 -9.04 -4.81
C LEU A 162 10.49 -8.15 -5.34
N THR A 163 11.68 -8.69 -5.60
CA THR A 163 12.76 -7.92 -6.22
C THR A 163 12.51 -7.62 -7.69
N GLY A 164 11.66 -8.39 -8.38
CA GLY A 164 11.18 -8.10 -9.73
C GLY A 164 10.21 -6.90 -9.79
N HIS A 165 9.46 -6.67 -8.71
CA HIS A 165 8.55 -5.53 -8.59
C HIS A 165 9.24 -4.24 -8.12
N VAL A 166 10.53 -4.31 -7.79
CA VAL A 166 11.31 -3.19 -7.28
C VAL A 166 12.39 -2.82 -8.29
N ILE A 167 12.39 -1.57 -8.69
CA ILE A 167 13.48 -0.98 -9.48
C ILE A 167 14.38 -0.22 -8.51
N GLY A 168 15.69 -0.43 -8.64
CA GLY A 168 16.74 0.23 -7.85
C GLY A 168 16.94 1.72 -8.18
N GLU A 169 15.94 2.36 -8.77
CA GLU A 169 15.97 3.75 -9.24
C GLU A 169 14.62 4.38 -8.97
N LYS A 170 14.61 5.66 -8.59
CA LYS A 170 13.39 6.44 -8.41
C LYS A 170 13.01 7.03 -9.75
N LEU A 171 11.92 6.52 -10.31
CA LEU A 171 11.42 6.92 -11.62
C LEU A 171 10.15 7.73 -11.44
N ASP A 172 10.18 8.95 -11.95
CA ASP A 172 9.00 9.79 -12.11
C ASP A 172 8.07 9.20 -13.17
N PRO A 173 6.76 9.53 -13.18
CA PRO A 173 5.80 8.89 -14.08
C PRO A 173 6.05 9.10 -15.58
N MET A 174 6.89 10.07 -15.94
CA MET A 174 7.39 10.24 -17.31
C MET A 174 8.67 9.44 -17.56
N ALA A 175 9.53 9.32 -16.55
CA ALA A 175 10.80 8.59 -16.63
C ALA A 175 10.64 7.08 -16.44
N VAL A 176 9.53 6.65 -15.84
CA VAL A 176 9.18 5.24 -15.63
C VAL A 176 8.70 4.58 -16.90
N VAL A 177 8.38 5.35 -17.95
CA VAL A 177 7.97 4.81 -19.26
C VAL A 177 9.22 4.42 -20.03
N GLY A 178 9.36 3.13 -20.31
CA GLY A 178 10.57 2.59 -20.92
C GLY A 178 10.86 1.17 -20.45
N ASP A 179 12.07 0.72 -20.75
CA ASP A 179 12.58 -0.57 -20.31
C ASP A 179 13.52 -0.34 -19.11
N HIS A 180 13.17 -0.93 -17.97
CA HIS A 180 13.90 -0.75 -16.72
C HIS A 180 14.37 -2.08 -16.14
N LYS A 181 15.53 -2.08 -15.50
CA LYS A 181 16.07 -3.28 -14.86
C LYS A 181 15.62 -3.33 -13.40
N SER A 182 14.86 -4.37 -13.05
CA SER A 182 14.49 -4.63 -11.66
C SER A 182 15.68 -5.10 -10.81
N LEU A 183 15.53 -5.11 -9.49
CA LEU A 183 16.53 -5.68 -8.57
C LEU A 183 16.71 -7.19 -8.76
N ALA A 184 15.71 -7.89 -9.30
CA ALA A 184 15.85 -9.30 -9.70
C ALA A 184 16.73 -9.50 -10.95
N GLY A 185 17.04 -8.43 -11.68
CA GLY A 185 17.72 -8.47 -12.97
C GLY A 185 16.80 -8.71 -14.16
N SER A 186 15.50 -8.87 -13.93
CA SER A 186 14.47 -8.94 -14.99
C SER A 186 14.20 -7.56 -15.58
N MET A 187 13.99 -7.51 -16.89
CA MET A 187 13.56 -6.29 -17.59
C MET A 187 12.06 -6.10 -17.38
N VAL A 188 11.69 -4.94 -16.85
CA VAL A 188 10.31 -4.50 -16.66
C VAL A 188 10.03 -3.41 -17.69
N LYS A 189 9.08 -3.66 -18.57
CA LYS A 189 8.70 -2.73 -19.63
C LYS A 189 7.45 -1.96 -19.24
N VAL A 190 7.57 -0.66 -19.06
CA VAL A 190 6.43 0.21 -18.81
C VAL A 190 6.09 0.96 -20.09
N THR A 191 4.82 0.97 -20.43
CA THR A 191 4.25 1.58 -21.62
C THR A 191 3.04 2.41 -21.26
N GLY A 192 2.62 3.30 -22.17
CA GLY A 192 1.51 4.22 -21.95
C GLY A 192 1.99 5.58 -21.47
N ALA A 193 1.04 6.38 -20.99
CA ALA A 193 1.27 7.72 -20.46
C ALA A 193 0.35 7.93 -19.27
N ALA A 194 0.80 8.67 -18.24
CA ALA A 194 -0.07 9.03 -17.13
C ALA A 194 -1.35 9.72 -17.66
N PRO A 195 -2.55 9.32 -17.20
CA PRO A 195 -2.83 8.44 -16.07
C PRO A 195 -2.86 6.93 -16.36
N ASP A 196 -2.83 6.51 -17.63
CA ASP A 196 -2.97 5.12 -18.08
C ASP A 196 -1.60 4.48 -18.39
N LEU A 197 -0.83 4.18 -17.34
CA LEU A 197 0.41 3.43 -17.46
C LEU A 197 0.15 1.92 -17.40
N LYS A 198 0.90 1.15 -18.20
CA LYS A 198 0.89 -0.32 -18.23
C LYS A 198 2.29 -0.88 -18.03
N VAL A 199 2.43 -1.78 -17.09
CA VAL A 199 3.66 -2.49 -16.77
C VAL A 199 3.59 -3.91 -17.35
N ASP A 200 4.62 -4.32 -18.07
CA ASP A 200 4.75 -5.58 -18.81
C ASP A 200 3.54 -5.92 -19.70
N GLY A 201 2.87 -4.88 -20.22
CA GLY A 201 1.67 -5.00 -21.08
C GLY A 201 0.43 -5.61 -20.41
N THR A 202 0.54 -6.09 -19.17
CA THR A 202 -0.50 -6.86 -18.47
C THR A 202 -1.01 -6.17 -17.21
N ALA A 203 -0.15 -5.47 -16.47
CA ALA A 203 -0.50 -4.79 -15.24
C ALA A 203 -0.79 -3.31 -15.49
N SER A 204 -2.01 -2.86 -15.20
CA SER A 204 -2.40 -1.46 -15.35
C SER A 204 -2.16 -0.72 -14.04
N VAL A 205 -1.50 0.43 -14.12
CA VAL A 205 -1.27 1.31 -12.96
C VAL A 205 -2.57 2.01 -12.63
N VAL A 206 -3.19 1.62 -11.52
CA VAL A 206 -4.44 2.20 -11.04
C VAL A 206 -4.20 3.43 -10.18
N CYS A 207 -3.06 3.51 -9.51
CA CYS A 207 -2.62 4.71 -8.80
C CYS A 207 -1.10 4.83 -8.88
N GLY A 208 -0.60 5.75 -9.70
CA GLY A 208 0.82 6.01 -9.87
C GLY A 208 1.30 7.20 -9.04
N ASN A 209 2.63 7.35 -8.94
CA ASN A 209 3.29 8.52 -8.34
C ASN A 209 2.98 8.75 -6.85
N VAL A 210 2.93 7.66 -6.07
CA VAL A 210 2.79 7.73 -4.61
C VAL A 210 4.17 7.87 -3.99
N GLN A 211 4.50 9.07 -3.53
CA GLN A 211 5.81 9.30 -2.90
C GLN A 211 5.85 8.80 -1.45
N THR A 212 6.93 8.11 -1.12
CA THR A 212 7.27 7.69 0.25
C THR A 212 8.60 8.30 0.67
N ALA A 213 9.04 8.09 1.92
CA ALA A 213 10.29 8.67 2.41
C ALA A 213 11.53 8.26 1.58
N ASN A 214 11.51 7.07 0.99
CA ASN A 214 12.66 6.49 0.30
C ASN A 214 12.35 5.85 -1.07
N ALA A 215 11.09 5.82 -1.49
CA ALA A 215 10.66 5.20 -2.74
C ALA A 215 9.44 5.88 -3.39
N THR A 216 9.21 5.62 -4.67
CA THR A 216 7.95 5.92 -5.36
C THR A 216 7.16 4.63 -5.54
N VAL A 217 5.90 4.61 -5.07
CA VAL A 217 4.99 3.47 -5.17
C VAL A 217 4.04 3.68 -6.35
N TYR A 218 3.89 2.64 -7.16
CA TYR A 218 2.93 2.55 -8.24
C TYR A 218 2.01 1.37 -7.97
N ILE A 219 0.75 1.66 -7.66
CA ILE A 219 -0.26 0.66 -7.38
C ILE A 219 -0.77 0.10 -8.70
N VAL A 220 -0.71 -1.22 -8.85
CA VAL A 220 -1.15 -1.94 -10.05
C VAL A 220 -2.31 -2.89 -9.76
N ASP A 221 -3.12 -3.14 -10.78
CA ASP A 221 -4.30 -4.02 -10.71
C ASP A 221 -3.97 -5.51 -10.94
N THR A 222 -2.75 -5.82 -11.35
CA THR A 222 -2.30 -7.17 -11.71
C THR A 222 -0.87 -7.37 -11.22
N VAL A 223 -0.57 -8.56 -10.69
CA VAL A 223 0.79 -8.93 -10.27
C VAL A 223 1.63 -9.19 -11.51
N LEU A 224 2.87 -8.69 -11.55
CA LEU A 224 3.74 -8.90 -12.69
C LEU A 224 4.08 -10.39 -12.82
N PRO A 225 3.89 -11.02 -14.00
CA PRO A 225 4.28 -12.41 -14.23
C PRO A 225 5.81 -12.60 -14.33
N GLY A 226 6.59 -11.53 -14.08
CA GLY A 226 8.04 -11.54 -14.12
C GLY A 226 8.64 -12.56 -13.16
N SER A 227 9.23 -13.61 -13.74
CA SER A 227 10.00 -14.69 -13.10
C SER A 227 9.23 -15.91 -12.58
N MET A 228 8.18 -16.38 -13.28
CA MET A 228 7.84 -17.82 -13.30
C MET A 228 8.55 -18.57 -14.45
N GLY A 229 9.81 -18.23 -14.73
CA GLY A 229 10.65 -18.90 -15.73
C GLY A 229 11.80 -19.64 -15.10
#